data_AF-A0A7T5RPZ7-F1
#
_entry.id   AF-A0A7T5RPZ7-F1
#
_cell.length_a   1.000
_cell.length_b   1.000
_cell.length_c   1.000
_cell.angle_alpha   90.00
_cell.angle_beta   90.00
_cell.angle_gamma   90.00
#
_symmetry.space_group_name_H-M   'P 1'
#
loop_
_entity.id
_entity.type
_entity.pdbx_description
1 polymer ?
#
loop_
_entity_poly.entity_id
_entity_poly.type
_entity_poly.pdbx_seq_one_letter_code
_entity_poly.pdbx_strand_id
1 'polypeptide(L)'
;MATSPITFPDLILLVVTVTAAVVAARVLWNLASSRHRRAYGRPVRYVFLFATVVGLALPWDETVGLIGALLSSVVLLLLASAYSLLGWRTSRSRSLALVWIPREAMRDWFLYLSVGAGVIGVVTTLISLAASPFLGLSLSSYVPLAFDTVSILSALLEFTVYVPSYNHIFALIYDFIVHTRRIAPDSGEPFLDDLDFKRVTEGSHYTDFEVRDALEFLVRRGFASKISPVPVARVVFKIGRYGLRYLKSVWEEVYFSMDRERAQIESRMLYLREKLRYSSNIDRELERRVRDELVDFRRNIDDLSAYGILLGDSGRATLLEKLSDLERVLTNAIGEKARAKEEKRKAAREEGPGI
;
A
#
# COMPACT_ATOMS: atom_id res chain seq x y z
N MET A 1 26.83 -51.62 21.36
CA MET A 1 26.28 -50.26 21.31
C MET A 1 24.78 -50.37 21.12
N ALA A 2 24.01 -50.11 22.17
CA ALA A 2 22.56 -50.10 22.08
C ALA A 2 22.12 -48.76 21.47
N THR A 3 21.53 -48.79 20.27
CA THR A 3 20.83 -47.64 19.72
C THR A 3 19.60 -47.40 20.60
N SER A 4 19.60 -46.30 21.37
CA SER A 4 18.41 -45.87 22.11
C SER A 4 17.22 -45.74 21.14
N PRO A 5 16.04 -46.29 21.46
CA PRO A 5 14.87 -46.17 20.59
C PRO A 5 14.50 -44.71 20.44
N ILE A 6 14.30 -44.26 19.19
CA ILE A 6 13.81 -42.93 18.84
C ILE A 6 12.51 -42.72 19.63
N THR A 7 12.51 -41.75 20.53
CA THR A 7 11.34 -41.48 21.36
C THR A 7 10.30 -40.72 20.53
N PHE A 8 9.02 -40.84 20.87
CA PHE A 8 7.93 -40.10 20.20
C PHE A 8 8.20 -38.58 20.05
N PRO A 9 8.76 -37.86 21.04
CA PRO A 9 9.15 -36.46 20.86
C PRO A 9 10.28 -36.24 19.83
N ASP A 10 11.23 -37.17 19.69
CA ASP A 10 12.27 -37.09 18.65
C ASP A 10 11.66 -37.20 17.25
N LEU A 11 10.62 -38.02 17.10
CA LEU A 11 9.90 -38.20 15.83
C LEU A 11 9.07 -36.95 15.48
N ILE A 12 8.43 -36.31 16.46
CA ILE A 12 7.75 -35.02 16.28
C ILE A 12 8.75 -33.95 15.85
N LEU A 13 9.89 -33.85 16.55
CA LEU A 13 10.93 -32.88 16.23
C LEU A 13 11.49 -33.09 14.82
N LEU A 14 11.69 -34.35 14.41
CA LEU A 14 12.13 -34.69 13.06
C LEU A 14 11.10 -34.30 11.99
N VAL A 15 9.80 -34.56 12.23
CA VAL A 15 8.74 -34.15 11.31
C VAL A 15 8.65 -32.63 11.21
N VAL A 16 8.73 -31.91 12.33
CA VAL A 16 8.70 -30.44 12.36
C VAL A 16 9.92 -29.85 11.67
N THR A 17 11.12 -30.40 11.88
CA THR A 17 12.34 -29.93 11.22
C THR A 17 12.35 -30.24 9.72
N VAL A 18 11.89 -31.42 9.30
CA VAL A 18 11.76 -31.76 7.87
C VAL A 18 10.72 -30.87 7.19
N THR A 19 9.56 -30.65 7.81
CA THR A 19 8.54 -29.73 7.26
C THR A 19 9.06 -28.30 7.20
N ALA A 20 9.73 -27.81 8.25
CA ALA A 20 10.39 -26.50 8.25
C ALA A 20 11.46 -26.41 7.16
N ALA A 21 12.27 -27.45 6.93
CA ALA A 21 13.28 -27.50 5.88
C ALA A 21 12.66 -27.49 4.47
N VAL A 22 11.55 -28.22 4.25
CA VAL A 22 10.82 -28.21 2.98
C VAL A 22 10.18 -26.84 2.73
N VAL A 23 9.59 -26.22 3.76
CA VAL A 23 9.03 -24.87 3.68
C VAL A 23 10.14 -23.85 3.41
N ALA A 24 11.27 -23.92 4.11
CA ALA A 24 12.43 -23.07 3.90
C ALA A 24 13.01 -23.23 2.49
N ALA A 25 13.16 -24.47 1.99
CA ALA A 25 13.60 -24.75 0.63
C ALA A 25 12.62 -24.18 -0.41
N ARG A 26 11.31 -24.25 -0.15
CA ARG A 26 10.27 -23.69 -1.02
C ARG A 26 10.23 -22.16 -0.97
N VAL A 27 10.45 -21.54 0.19
CA VAL A 27 10.60 -20.09 0.35
C VAL A 27 11.85 -19.62 -0.39
N LEU A 28 12.98 -20.30 -0.25
CA LEU A 28 14.22 -20.04 -1.00
C LEU A 28 14.02 -20.19 -2.53
N TRP A 29 13.23 -21.17 -2.96
CA TRP A 29 12.86 -21.37 -4.36
C TRP A 29 11.93 -20.27 -4.89
N ASN A 30 10.95 -19.83 -4.10
CA ASN A 30 10.02 -18.75 -4.48
C ASN A 30 10.72 -17.37 -4.50
N LEU A 31 11.66 -17.14 -3.58
CA LEU A 31 12.61 -16.02 -3.62
C LEU A 31 13.48 -16.05 -4.89
N ALA A 32 13.60 -17.20 -5.56
CA ALA A 32 14.29 -17.33 -6.86
C ALA A 32 13.42 -16.98 -8.08
N SER A 33 12.15 -16.59 -7.92
CA SER A 33 11.29 -16.14 -9.03
C SER A 33 11.86 -14.91 -9.75
N SER A 34 11.61 -14.80 -11.06
CA SER A 34 12.29 -13.84 -11.96
C SER A 34 12.09 -12.36 -11.61
N ARG A 35 10.97 -11.99 -10.97
CA ARG A 35 10.74 -10.63 -10.45
C ARG A 35 11.48 -10.36 -9.14
N HIS A 36 11.45 -11.30 -8.18
CA HIS A 36 12.17 -11.16 -6.89
C HIS A 36 13.69 -11.23 -7.06
N ARG A 37 14.21 -12.08 -7.95
CA ARG A 37 15.65 -12.17 -8.26
C ARG A 37 16.25 -10.85 -8.74
N ARG A 38 15.49 -10.06 -9.51
CA ARG A 38 15.98 -8.78 -10.06
C ARG A 38 16.05 -7.67 -9.01
N ALA A 39 15.09 -7.64 -8.07
CA ALA A 39 15.02 -6.60 -7.04
C ALA A 39 15.82 -6.95 -5.77
N TYR A 40 15.78 -8.21 -5.33
CA TYR A 40 16.25 -8.64 -4.01
C TYR A 40 17.36 -9.70 -4.06
N GLY A 41 17.69 -10.22 -5.23
CA GLY A 41 18.53 -11.41 -5.38
C GLY A 41 19.96 -11.27 -4.86
N ARG A 42 20.59 -10.08 -4.91
CA ARG A 42 21.91 -9.84 -4.34
C ARG A 42 21.88 -9.61 -2.82
N PRO A 43 21.11 -8.65 -2.27
CA PRO A 43 21.11 -8.37 -0.83
C PRO A 43 20.65 -9.58 -0.01
N VAL A 44 19.60 -10.30 -0.42
CA VAL A 44 19.12 -11.48 0.29
C VAL A 44 20.18 -12.60 0.32
N ARG A 45 20.96 -12.77 -0.75
CA ARG A 45 22.06 -13.75 -0.76
C ARG A 45 23.17 -13.39 0.23
N TYR A 46 23.55 -12.11 0.31
CA TYR A 46 24.56 -11.68 1.28
C TYR A 46 24.06 -11.82 2.71
N VAL A 47 22.80 -11.45 2.97
CA VAL A 47 22.16 -11.63 4.29
C VAL A 47 22.11 -13.12 4.66
N PHE A 48 21.72 -13.99 3.72
CA PHE A 48 21.68 -15.44 3.94
C PHE A 48 23.07 -16.03 4.25
N LEU A 49 24.09 -15.68 3.45
CA LEU A 49 25.46 -16.15 3.68
C LEU A 49 26.01 -15.66 5.02
N PHE A 50 25.84 -14.37 5.31
CA PHE A 50 26.26 -13.78 6.59
C PHE A 50 25.55 -14.46 7.77
N ALA A 51 24.23 -14.60 7.70
CA ALA A 51 23.43 -15.26 8.72
C ALA A 51 23.82 -16.73 8.92
N THR A 52 24.21 -17.43 7.84
CA THR A 52 24.70 -18.81 7.93
C THR A 52 26.02 -18.85 8.71
N VAL A 53 27.00 -18.00 8.36
CA VAL A 53 28.30 -17.95 9.05
C VAL A 53 28.12 -17.59 10.53
N VAL A 54 27.28 -16.60 10.82
CA VAL A 54 26.95 -16.20 12.19
C VAL A 54 26.25 -17.33 12.94
N GLY A 55 25.24 -17.96 12.33
CA GLY A 55 24.50 -19.09 12.91
C GLY A 55 25.36 -20.35 13.14
N LEU A 56 26.47 -20.51 12.41
CA LEU A 56 27.46 -21.56 12.67
C LEU A 56 28.32 -21.26 13.91
N ALA A 57 28.54 -19.98 14.23
CA ALA A 57 29.46 -19.54 15.29
C ALA A 57 28.76 -19.29 16.64
N LEU A 58 27.53 -18.78 16.63
CA LEU A 58 26.78 -18.44 17.84
C LEU A 58 26.39 -19.60 18.78
N PRO A 59 26.15 -20.85 18.32
CA PRO A 59 25.66 -21.88 19.23
C PRO A 59 26.76 -22.41 20.15
N TRP A 60 28.05 -22.11 19.87
CA TRP A 60 29.18 -22.58 20.67
C TRP A 60 29.37 -21.81 21.99
N ASP A 61 28.84 -20.60 22.09
CA ASP A 61 28.81 -19.80 23.32
C ASP A 61 27.42 -19.18 23.47
N GLU A 62 26.65 -19.74 24.40
CA GLU A 62 25.29 -19.31 24.69
C GLU A 62 25.21 -17.83 25.09
N THR A 63 26.19 -17.32 25.83
CA THR A 63 26.19 -15.92 26.30
C THR A 63 26.33 -14.98 25.12
N VAL A 64 27.25 -15.29 24.21
CA VAL A 64 27.47 -14.51 22.97
C VAL A 64 26.24 -14.61 22.05
N GLY A 65 25.64 -15.81 21.93
CA GLY A 65 24.39 -16.03 21.20
C GLY A 65 23.24 -15.15 21.70
N LEU A 66 23.02 -15.12 23.02
CA LEU A 66 21.96 -14.33 23.65
C LEU A 66 22.22 -12.82 23.56
N ILE A 67 23.47 -12.37 23.69
CA ILE A 67 23.83 -10.95 23.46
C ILE A 67 23.52 -10.55 22.02
N GLY A 68 23.84 -11.41 21.03
CA GLY A 68 23.52 -11.17 19.63
C GLY A 68 22.01 -11.06 19.36
N ALA A 69 21.22 -11.93 19.98
CA ALA A 69 19.76 -11.89 19.88
C ALA A 69 19.18 -10.63 20.54
N LEU A 70 19.72 -10.21 21.68
CA LEU A 70 19.34 -8.98 22.38
C LEU A 70 19.65 -7.74 21.52
N LEU A 71 20.85 -7.66 20.93
CA LEU A 71 21.21 -6.56 20.03
C LEU A 71 20.28 -6.52 18.81
N SER A 72 19.96 -7.67 18.23
CA SER A 72 19.03 -7.77 17.09
C SER A 72 17.62 -7.29 17.48
N SER A 73 17.16 -7.63 18.69
CA SER A 73 15.89 -7.18 19.26
C SER A 73 15.87 -5.67 19.51
N VAL A 74 16.96 -5.10 20.01
CA VAL A 74 17.12 -3.65 20.20
C VAL A 74 17.07 -2.92 18.85
N VAL A 75 17.77 -3.44 17.83
CA VAL A 75 17.71 -2.87 16.47
C VAL A 75 16.28 -2.93 15.92
N LEU A 76 15.58 -4.06 16.09
CA LEU A 76 14.19 -4.20 15.68
C LEU A 76 13.27 -3.19 16.40
N LEU A 77 13.46 -3.02 17.71
CA LEU A 77 12.70 -2.07 18.52
C LEU A 77 12.96 -0.63 18.09
N LEU A 78 14.22 -0.25 17.85
CA LEU A 78 14.59 1.08 17.38
C LEU A 78 14.01 1.36 15.99
N LEU A 79 14.03 0.38 15.09
CA LEU A 79 13.43 0.47 13.77
C LEU A 79 11.90 0.64 13.85
N ALA A 80 11.21 -0.20 14.62
CA ALA A 80 9.78 -0.09 14.84
C ALA A 80 9.38 1.25 15.50
N SER A 81 10.18 1.72 16.46
CA SER A 81 9.99 3.01 17.12
C SER A 81 10.22 4.17 16.15
N ALA A 82 11.26 4.10 15.31
CA ALA A 82 11.53 5.11 14.30
C ALA A 82 10.38 5.20 13.29
N TYR A 83 9.87 4.06 12.80
CA TYR A 83 8.74 4.01 11.87
C TYR A 83 7.47 4.61 12.48
N SER A 84 7.11 4.23 13.72
CA SER A 84 5.92 4.76 14.38
C SER A 84 6.03 6.26 14.67
N LEU A 85 7.19 6.75 15.12
CA LEU A 85 7.43 8.17 15.37
C LEU A 85 7.45 9.00 14.09
N LEU A 86 8.01 8.48 12.99
CA LEU A 86 7.98 9.13 11.68
C LEU A 86 6.57 9.15 11.10
N GLY A 87 5.79 8.08 11.26
CA GLY A 87 4.39 8.02 10.84
C GLY A 87 3.48 9.01 11.58
N TRP A 88 3.78 9.32 12.85
CA TRP A 88 2.94 10.20 13.66
C TRP A 88 3.27 11.70 13.52
N ARG A 89 4.48 12.06 13.07
CA ARG A 89 4.99 13.46 13.06
C ARG A 89 5.09 14.12 11.68
N THR A 90 4.86 13.39 10.60
CA THR A 90 4.93 13.91 9.22
C THR A 90 3.84 14.92 8.84
N SER A 91 2.83 15.16 9.69
CA SER A 91 1.84 16.22 9.47
C SER A 91 2.24 17.61 9.98
N ARG A 92 3.28 17.74 10.83
CA ARG A 92 3.55 19.00 11.56
C ARG A 92 4.98 19.53 11.61
N SER A 93 6.00 18.77 11.19
CA SER A 93 7.40 19.20 11.39
C SER A 93 8.26 19.10 10.13
N ARG A 94 8.68 20.26 9.61
CA ARG A 94 9.68 20.39 8.53
C ARG A 94 11.11 20.02 8.96
N SER A 95 11.43 20.07 10.26
CA SER A 95 12.81 19.89 10.74
C SER A 95 13.28 18.43 10.82
N LEU A 96 12.35 17.46 10.85
CA LEU A 96 12.67 16.04 10.80
C LEU A 96 12.73 15.47 9.36
N ALA A 97 12.51 16.30 8.33
CA ALA A 97 12.64 15.92 6.92
C ALA A 97 14.07 15.54 6.49
N LEU A 98 15.05 15.70 7.39
CA LEU A 98 16.47 15.37 7.22
C LEU A 98 16.76 13.87 7.32
N VAL A 99 16.04 13.12 8.15
CA VAL A 99 16.20 11.65 8.28
C VAL A 99 14.94 10.99 7.75
N TRP A 100 14.88 10.84 6.44
CA TRP A 100 13.74 10.26 5.74
C TRP A 100 14.11 8.87 5.20
N ILE A 101 13.28 7.87 5.49
CA ILE A 101 13.44 6.48 5.05
C ILE A 101 12.19 6.11 4.24
N PRO A 102 12.31 5.67 2.97
CA PRO A 102 11.18 5.24 2.15
C PRO A 102 10.40 4.09 2.82
N ARG A 103 9.08 4.02 2.61
CA ARG A 103 8.27 2.94 3.21
C ARG A 103 8.71 1.56 2.72
N GLU A 104 9.02 1.43 1.44
CA GLU A 104 9.60 0.21 0.89
C GLU A 104 10.94 -0.13 1.51
N ALA A 105 11.79 0.86 1.79
CA ALA A 105 13.08 0.62 2.44
C ALA A 105 12.90 0.03 3.84
N MET A 106 11.95 0.58 4.59
CA MET A 106 11.61 0.12 5.93
C MET A 106 11.09 -1.32 5.89
N ARG A 107 10.21 -1.61 4.93
CA ARG A 107 9.70 -2.95 4.69
C ARG A 107 10.83 -3.93 4.33
N ASP A 108 11.73 -3.53 3.43
CA ASP A 108 12.89 -4.34 3.05
C ASP A 108 13.80 -4.64 4.26
N TRP A 109 13.99 -3.67 5.15
CA TRP A 109 14.79 -3.87 6.37
C TRP A 109 14.16 -4.87 7.34
N PHE A 110 12.84 -4.82 7.55
CA PHE A 110 12.13 -5.82 8.34
C PHE A 110 12.19 -7.22 7.69
N LEU A 111 12.07 -7.29 6.37
CA LEU A 111 12.24 -8.53 5.62
C LEU A 111 13.66 -9.11 5.80
N TYR A 112 14.70 -8.29 5.65
CA TYR A 112 16.09 -8.75 5.78
C TYR A 112 16.43 -9.18 7.20
N LEU A 113 15.94 -8.47 8.22
CA LEU A 113 16.09 -8.87 9.62
C LEU A 113 15.37 -10.19 9.90
N SER A 114 14.16 -10.37 9.36
CA SER A 114 13.41 -11.62 9.49
C SER A 114 14.18 -12.80 8.87
N VAL A 115 14.57 -12.66 7.61
CA VAL A 115 15.33 -13.71 6.89
C VAL A 115 16.65 -14.01 7.59
N GLY A 116 17.40 -12.98 8.01
CA GLY A 116 18.67 -13.15 8.70
C GLY A 116 18.53 -13.89 10.03
N ALA A 117 17.61 -13.44 10.89
CA ALA A 117 17.36 -14.06 12.18
C ALA A 117 16.81 -15.49 12.03
N GLY A 118 15.91 -15.73 11.06
CA GLY A 118 15.38 -17.06 10.79
C GLY A 118 16.43 -18.05 10.31
N VAL A 119 17.37 -17.60 9.46
CA VAL A 119 18.49 -18.46 9.03
C VAL A 119 19.41 -18.78 10.21
N ILE A 120 19.71 -17.80 11.07
CA ILE A 120 20.50 -18.05 12.30
C ILE A 120 19.79 -19.07 13.19
N GLY A 121 18.48 -18.91 13.43
CA GLY A 121 17.67 -19.84 14.24
C GLY A 121 17.67 -21.26 13.68
N VAL A 122 17.48 -21.42 12.37
CA VAL A 122 17.51 -22.75 11.71
C VAL A 122 18.90 -23.39 11.80
N VAL A 123 19.96 -22.65 11.47
CA VAL A 123 21.33 -23.18 11.48
C VAL A 123 21.77 -23.58 12.90
N THR A 124 21.48 -22.73 13.89
CA THR A 124 21.76 -23.03 15.30
C THR A 124 20.97 -24.24 15.78
N THR A 125 19.68 -24.37 15.40
CA THR A 125 18.86 -25.55 15.70
C THR A 125 19.46 -26.83 15.12
N LEU A 126 19.89 -26.80 13.86
CA LEU A 126 20.53 -27.95 13.20
C LEU A 126 21.84 -28.35 13.89
N ILE A 127 22.65 -27.37 14.31
CA ILE A 127 23.88 -27.63 15.07
C ILE A 127 23.57 -28.25 16.43
N SER A 128 22.61 -27.70 17.18
CA SER A 128 22.22 -28.24 18.49
C SER A 128 21.72 -29.68 18.39
N LEU A 129 20.99 -30.00 17.31
CA LEU A 129 20.53 -31.35 17.00
C LEU A 129 21.66 -32.32 16.63
N ALA A 130 22.68 -31.85 15.92
CA ALA A 130 23.82 -32.67 15.51
C ALA A 130 24.89 -32.79 16.62
N ALA A 131 25.11 -31.75 17.42
CA ALA A 131 26.15 -31.73 18.44
C ALA A 131 25.88 -32.70 19.59
N SER A 132 24.62 -32.88 19.97
CA SER A 132 24.21 -33.82 21.03
C SER A 132 24.61 -35.28 20.72
N PRO A 133 24.23 -35.88 19.57
CA PRO A 133 24.58 -37.26 19.25
C PRO A 133 26.03 -37.46 18.76
N PHE A 134 26.68 -36.45 18.15
CA PHE A 134 28.00 -36.61 17.55
C PHE A 134 29.17 -36.08 18.39
N LEU A 135 28.95 -35.05 19.21
CA LEU A 135 30.00 -34.39 20.00
C LEU A 135 29.79 -34.55 21.51
N GLY A 136 28.64 -35.08 21.95
CA GLY A 136 28.30 -35.22 23.37
C GLY A 136 28.12 -33.87 24.09
N LEU A 137 27.91 -32.78 23.34
CA LEU A 137 27.74 -31.43 23.85
C LEU A 137 26.25 -31.08 23.89
N SER A 138 25.73 -30.75 25.05
CA SER A 138 24.38 -30.18 25.20
C SER A 138 24.42 -28.69 24.92
N LEU A 139 24.15 -28.30 23.68
CA LEU A 139 23.99 -26.90 23.30
C LEU A 139 22.60 -26.40 23.71
N SER A 140 22.55 -25.20 24.28
CA SER A 140 21.32 -24.61 24.80
C SER A 140 20.29 -24.31 23.70
N SER A 141 19.02 -24.60 23.97
CA SER A 141 17.89 -24.32 23.07
C SER A 141 17.43 -22.86 23.10
N TYR A 142 17.98 -22.01 23.99
CA TYR A 142 17.55 -20.63 24.13
C TYR A 142 18.03 -19.72 22.99
N VAL A 143 19.22 -19.97 22.43
CA VAL A 143 19.77 -19.18 21.32
C VAL A 143 18.94 -19.33 20.05
N PRO A 144 18.61 -20.56 19.56
CA PRO A 144 17.74 -20.71 18.40
C PRO A 144 16.36 -20.06 18.60
N LEU A 145 15.74 -20.29 19.77
CA LEU A 145 14.43 -19.73 20.10
C LEU A 145 14.42 -18.19 20.08
N ALA A 146 15.47 -17.55 20.60
CA ALA A 146 15.59 -16.09 20.61
C ALA A 146 15.69 -15.52 19.19
N PHE A 147 16.42 -16.17 18.28
CA PHE A 147 16.50 -15.72 16.88
C PHE A 147 15.22 -16.02 16.09
N ASP A 148 14.54 -17.14 16.37
CA ASP A 148 13.24 -17.46 15.76
C ASP A 148 12.16 -16.45 16.16
N THR A 149 12.14 -16.03 17.43
CA THR A 149 11.21 -14.99 17.90
C THR A 149 11.48 -13.63 17.26
N VAL A 150 12.75 -13.20 17.15
CA VAL A 150 13.13 -11.98 16.40
C VAL A 150 12.70 -12.09 14.93
N SER A 151 12.89 -13.26 14.31
CA SER A 151 12.49 -13.51 12.93
C SER A 151 10.99 -13.31 12.70
N ILE A 152 10.15 -13.91 13.57
CA ILE A 152 8.70 -13.82 13.50
C ILE A 152 8.22 -12.39 13.75
N LEU A 153 8.74 -11.72 14.78
CA LEU A 153 8.36 -10.34 15.09
C LEU A 153 8.72 -9.38 13.95
N SER A 154 9.89 -9.58 13.33
CA SER A 154 10.30 -8.79 12.17
C SER A 154 9.42 -9.05 10.96
N ALA A 155 9.03 -10.30 10.70
CA ALA A 155 8.09 -10.63 9.64
C ALA A 155 6.72 -9.98 9.85
N LEU A 156 6.19 -10.01 11.08
CA LEU A 156 4.92 -9.36 11.41
C LEU A 156 5.00 -7.86 11.15
N LEU A 157 6.10 -7.21 11.54
CA LEU A 157 6.31 -5.80 11.28
C LEU A 157 6.41 -5.47 9.78
N GLU A 158 7.00 -6.35 8.96
CA GLU A 158 6.97 -6.19 7.51
C GLU A 158 5.54 -6.05 6.97
N PHE A 159 4.61 -6.91 7.41
CA PHE A 159 3.21 -6.88 6.97
C PHE A 159 2.42 -5.68 7.49
N THR A 160 2.90 -5.02 8.55
CA THR A 160 2.28 -3.78 9.05
C THR A 160 2.66 -2.52 8.27
N VAL A 161 3.69 -2.59 7.41
CA VAL A 161 4.10 -1.46 6.59
C VAL A 161 3.25 -1.41 5.31
N TYR A 162 2.24 -0.54 5.30
CA TYR A 162 1.44 -0.29 4.11
C TYR A 162 2.22 0.54 3.07
N VAL A 163 2.52 -0.09 1.93
CA VAL A 163 3.09 0.56 0.75
C VAL A 163 1.95 0.84 -0.24
N PRO A 164 1.47 2.09 -0.38
CA PRO A 164 0.41 2.43 -1.32
C PRO A 164 0.87 2.27 -2.77
N SER A 165 -0.09 2.06 -3.69
CA SER A 165 0.19 2.22 -5.13
C SER A 165 0.39 3.70 -5.43
N TYR A 166 1.59 4.06 -5.92
CA TYR A 166 1.93 5.44 -6.27
C TYR A 166 1.40 5.87 -7.66
N ASN A 167 0.59 5.05 -8.35
CA ASN A 167 0.17 5.33 -9.73
C ASN A 167 -0.52 6.70 -9.89
N HIS A 168 -1.43 7.05 -8.99
CA HIS A 168 -2.11 8.35 -9.01
C HIS A 168 -1.14 9.51 -8.75
N ILE A 169 -0.18 9.33 -7.85
CA ILE A 169 0.85 10.33 -7.55
C ILE A 169 1.80 10.49 -8.75
N PHE A 170 2.16 9.39 -9.43
CA PHE A 170 2.94 9.44 -10.67
C PHE A 170 2.22 10.18 -11.78
N ALA A 171 0.91 9.97 -11.90
CA ALA A 171 0.09 10.69 -12.86
C ALA A 171 0.02 12.19 -12.51
N LEU A 172 -0.13 12.57 -11.22
CA LEU A 172 -0.04 13.97 -10.78
C LEU A 172 1.33 14.60 -11.08
N ILE A 173 2.42 13.87 -10.84
CA ILE A 173 3.78 14.33 -11.14
C ILE A 173 3.94 14.58 -12.64
N TYR A 174 3.46 13.67 -13.49
CA TYR A 174 3.49 13.82 -14.93
C TYR A 174 2.70 15.06 -15.38
N ASP A 175 1.48 15.21 -14.86
CA ASP A 175 0.58 16.30 -15.17
C ASP A 175 1.23 17.65 -14.83
N PHE A 176 1.81 17.77 -13.65
CA PHE A 176 2.55 18.97 -13.22
C PHE A 176 3.73 19.31 -14.14
N ILE A 177 4.52 18.30 -14.58
CA ILE A 177 5.68 18.54 -15.45
C ILE A 177 5.23 19.06 -16.82
N VAL A 178 4.22 18.43 -17.41
CA VAL A 178 3.81 18.68 -18.81
C VAL A 178 2.86 19.86 -18.91
N HIS A 179 1.85 19.94 -18.05
CA HIS A 179 0.79 20.94 -18.15
C HIS A 179 1.09 22.20 -17.34
N THR A 180 1.65 22.07 -16.13
CA THR A 180 1.95 23.22 -15.26
C THR A 180 3.29 23.86 -15.59
N ARG A 181 4.36 23.06 -15.72
CA ARG A 181 5.69 23.58 -16.07
C ARG A 181 5.92 23.73 -17.58
N ARG A 182 5.01 23.23 -18.42
CA ARG A 182 5.09 23.29 -19.89
C ARG A 182 6.41 22.76 -20.44
N ILE A 183 7.02 21.80 -19.74
CA ILE A 183 8.25 21.16 -20.21
C ILE A 183 7.81 20.14 -21.25
N ALA A 184 8.14 20.42 -22.52
CA ALA A 184 7.88 19.48 -23.59
C ALA A 184 8.57 18.14 -23.25
N PRO A 185 7.92 16.98 -23.46
CA PRO A 185 8.49 15.68 -23.12
C PRO A 185 9.86 15.40 -23.75
N ASP A 186 10.19 16.14 -24.81
CA ASP A 186 11.40 16.01 -25.61
C ASP A 186 12.44 17.12 -25.37
N SER A 187 12.13 18.17 -24.59
CA SER A 187 13.01 19.35 -24.46
C SER A 187 14.08 19.25 -23.37
N GLY A 188 13.95 18.33 -22.41
CA GLY A 188 14.95 18.16 -21.35
C GLY A 188 14.52 17.15 -20.26
N GLU A 189 15.45 16.85 -19.35
CA GLU A 189 15.16 16.03 -18.16
C GLU A 189 14.61 16.94 -17.05
N PRO A 190 13.35 16.76 -16.60
CA PRO A 190 12.74 17.67 -15.64
C PRO A 190 13.31 17.49 -14.24
N PHE A 191 13.41 18.60 -13.53
CA PHE A 191 13.84 18.65 -12.13
C PHE A 191 12.66 19.04 -11.24
N LEU A 192 12.51 18.34 -10.12
CA LEU A 192 11.52 18.61 -9.09
C LEU A 192 12.24 18.86 -7.77
N ASP A 193 11.85 19.92 -7.06
CA ASP A 193 12.34 20.22 -5.71
C ASP A 193 11.21 20.17 -4.67
N ASP A 194 11.57 20.33 -3.40
CA ASP A 194 10.60 20.30 -2.29
C ASP A 194 9.54 21.41 -2.38
N LEU A 195 9.77 22.51 -3.14
CA LEU A 195 8.78 23.57 -3.34
C LEU A 195 7.73 23.17 -4.38
N ASP A 196 8.09 22.30 -5.30
CA ASP A 196 7.18 21.77 -6.32
C ASP A 196 6.18 20.78 -5.75
N PHE A 197 6.51 20.08 -4.65
CA PHE A 197 5.63 19.04 -4.11
C PHE A 197 4.25 19.58 -3.73
N LYS A 198 4.21 20.77 -3.10
CA LYS A 198 2.94 21.42 -2.75
C LYS A 198 2.10 21.78 -3.98
N ARG A 199 2.75 22.06 -5.12
CA ARG A 199 2.07 22.37 -6.38
C ARG A 199 1.61 21.11 -7.11
N VAL A 200 2.35 20.00 -6.97
CA VAL A 200 1.95 18.69 -7.48
C VAL A 200 0.71 18.17 -6.74
N THR A 201 0.59 18.45 -5.44
CA THR A 201 -0.53 17.99 -4.61
C THR A 201 -1.71 18.97 -4.57
N GLU A 202 -1.62 20.13 -5.22
CA GLU A 202 -2.65 21.16 -5.18
C GLU A 202 -3.98 20.61 -5.71
N GLY A 203 -5.05 20.72 -4.91
CA GLY A 203 -6.37 20.18 -5.24
C GLY A 203 -6.54 18.68 -5.03
N SER A 204 -5.53 17.97 -4.52
CA SER A 204 -5.60 16.54 -4.19
C SER A 204 -5.59 16.28 -2.67
N HIS A 205 -5.93 15.06 -2.28
CA HIS A 205 -5.81 14.59 -0.89
C HIS A 205 -4.39 14.14 -0.51
N TYR A 206 -3.48 14.11 -1.50
CA TYR A 206 -2.11 13.65 -1.29
C TYR A 206 -1.26 14.69 -0.59
N THR A 207 -0.27 14.20 0.14
CA THR A 207 0.66 15.03 0.90
C THR A 207 2.01 15.14 0.19
N ASP A 208 2.75 16.21 0.47
CA ASP A 208 4.13 16.41 -0.01
C ASP A 208 5.03 15.20 0.32
N PHE A 209 4.73 14.52 1.43
CA PHE A 209 5.40 13.29 1.85
C PHE A 209 5.22 12.15 0.85
N GLU A 210 4.01 11.94 0.34
CA GLU A 210 3.69 10.86 -0.59
C GLU A 210 4.31 11.10 -1.97
N VAL A 211 4.39 12.37 -2.40
CA VAL A 211 5.12 12.77 -3.60
C VAL A 211 6.60 12.43 -3.48
N ARG A 212 7.23 12.75 -2.34
CA ARG A 212 8.64 12.43 -2.09
C ARG A 212 8.90 10.92 -2.08
N ASP A 213 8.03 10.14 -1.43
CA ASP A 213 8.13 8.68 -1.38
C ASP A 213 7.97 8.06 -2.78
N ALA A 214 7.06 8.58 -3.59
CA ALA A 214 6.90 8.20 -4.99
C ALA A 214 8.16 8.51 -5.84
N LEU A 215 8.75 9.71 -5.68
CA LEU A 215 9.96 10.07 -6.42
C LEU A 215 11.16 9.19 -6.03
N GLU A 216 11.29 8.85 -4.76
CA GLU A 216 12.34 7.96 -4.27
C GLU A 216 12.14 6.51 -4.74
N PHE A 217 10.89 6.08 -4.91
CA PHE A 217 10.57 4.84 -5.63
C PHE A 217 11.09 4.88 -7.07
N LEU A 218 10.88 5.99 -7.80
CA LEU A 218 11.42 6.12 -9.17
C LEU A 218 12.95 6.10 -9.19
N VAL A 219 13.60 6.71 -8.19
CA VAL A 219 15.07 6.66 -8.05
C VAL A 219 15.55 5.23 -7.87
N ARG A 220 14.93 4.47 -6.95
CA ARG A 220 15.27 3.05 -6.72
C ARG A 220 15.11 2.19 -7.98
N ARG A 221 14.12 2.50 -8.81
CA ARG A 221 13.87 1.81 -10.09
C ARG A 221 14.79 2.26 -11.23
N GLY A 222 15.63 3.28 -11.02
CA GLY A 222 16.52 3.85 -12.04
C GLY A 222 15.81 4.77 -13.04
N PHE A 223 14.58 5.19 -12.75
CA PHE A 223 13.81 6.12 -13.58
C PHE A 223 14.09 7.60 -13.25
N ALA A 224 14.62 7.86 -12.05
CA ALA A 224 15.04 9.18 -11.61
C ALA A 224 16.42 9.11 -10.92
N SER A 225 17.02 10.27 -10.71
CA SER A 225 18.24 10.43 -9.94
C SER A 225 18.08 11.53 -8.92
N LYS A 226 18.61 11.30 -7.72
CA LYS A 226 18.60 12.28 -6.63
C LYS A 226 19.87 13.12 -6.72
N ILE A 227 19.70 14.41 -6.99
CA ILE A 227 20.79 15.38 -6.97
C ILE A 227 20.68 16.07 -5.62
N SER A 228 21.58 15.71 -4.71
CA SER A 228 21.72 16.39 -3.43
C SER A 228 22.81 17.46 -3.60
N PRO A 229 22.46 18.75 -3.80
CA PRO A 229 23.47 19.79 -3.66
C PRO A 229 23.97 19.80 -2.22
N VAL A 230 25.28 19.69 -2.05
CA VAL A 230 25.94 19.82 -0.75
C VAL A 230 26.02 21.32 -0.38
N PRO A 231 25.80 21.74 0.88
CA PRO A 231 24.98 21.10 1.90
C PRO A 231 23.80 21.99 2.33
N VAL A 232 22.74 21.33 2.83
CA VAL A 232 21.64 21.90 3.64
C VAL A 232 20.57 22.66 2.85
N ALA A 233 19.57 21.94 2.32
CA ALA A 233 18.14 22.15 2.65
C ALA A 233 17.18 21.54 1.63
N ARG A 234 17.61 21.30 0.37
CA ARG A 234 16.69 20.91 -0.72
C ARG A 234 17.11 19.63 -1.40
N VAL A 235 16.18 18.68 -1.45
CA VAL A 235 16.34 17.49 -2.28
C VAL A 235 15.82 17.81 -3.68
N VAL A 236 16.66 17.60 -4.69
CA VAL A 236 16.26 17.75 -6.09
C VAL A 236 16.22 16.38 -6.75
N PHE A 237 15.10 16.08 -7.40
CA PHE A 237 14.91 14.87 -8.19
C PHE A 237 14.99 15.22 -9.66
N LYS A 238 15.92 14.60 -10.37
CA LYS A 238 16.02 14.67 -11.83
C LYS A 238 15.38 13.42 -12.42
N ILE A 239 14.31 13.58 -13.18
CA ILE A 239 13.63 12.47 -13.85
C ILE A 239 14.30 12.25 -15.22
N GLY A 240 14.79 11.04 -15.45
CA GLY A 240 15.40 10.68 -16.73
C GLY A 240 14.35 10.50 -17.82
N ARG A 241 14.77 10.48 -19.09
CA ARG A 241 13.86 10.27 -20.25
C ARG A 241 13.00 9.00 -20.13
N TYR A 242 13.59 7.90 -19.67
CA TYR A 242 12.86 6.66 -19.44
C TYR A 242 11.84 6.77 -18.30
N GLY A 243 12.16 7.51 -17.25
CA GLY A 243 11.23 7.81 -16.17
C GLY A 243 10.05 8.63 -16.66
N LEU A 244 10.28 9.63 -17.51
CA LEU A 244 9.20 10.43 -18.09
C LEU A 244 8.27 9.59 -18.98
N ARG A 245 8.81 8.67 -19.77
CA ARG A 245 7.99 7.72 -20.56
C ARG A 245 7.17 6.78 -19.67
N TYR A 246 7.75 6.30 -18.58
CA TYR A 246 7.04 5.50 -17.60
C TYR A 246 5.89 6.29 -16.96
N LEU A 247 6.18 7.51 -16.49
CA LEU A 247 5.18 8.41 -15.92
C LEU A 247 4.06 8.71 -16.91
N LYS A 248 4.37 8.93 -18.19
CA LYS A 248 3.37 9.10 -19.25
C LYS A 248 2.46 7.88 -19.36
N SER A 249 3.03 6.68 -19.44
CA SER A 249 2.25 5.44 -19.55
C SER A 249 1.33 5.24 -18.35
N VAL A 250 1.81 5.54 -17.14
CA VAL A 250 1.00 5.47 -15.92
C VAL A 250 -0.10 6.53 -15.92
N TRP A 251 0.22 7.75 -16.36
CA TRP A 251 -0.76 8.81 -16.52
C TRP A 251 -1.86 8.41 -17.51
N GLU A 252 -1.52 7.84 -18.66
CA GLU A 252 -2.50 7.34 -19.64
C GLU A 252 -3.40 6.24 -19.03
N GLU A 253 -2.82 5.29 -18.28
CA GLU A 253 -3.59 4.23 -17.62
C GLU A 253 -4.57 4.78 -16.57
N VAL A 254 -4.10 5.68 -15.70
CA VAL A 254 -4.94 6.37 -14.71
C VAL A 254 -6.00 7.21 -15.42
N TYR A 255 -5.62 7.88 -16.51
CA TYR A 255 -6.50 8.70 -17.32
C TYR A 255 -7.68 7.88 -17.87
N PHE A 256 -7.38 6.78 -18.55
CA PHE A 256 -8.41 5.91 -19.12
C PHE A 256 -9.29 5.24 -18.05
N SER A 257 -8.72 4.86 -16.90
CA SER A 257 -9.49 4.27 -15.80
C SER A 257 -10.55 5.24 -15.30
N MET A 258 -10.15 6.48 -15.02
CA MET A 258 -11.04 7.51 -14.50
C MET A 258 -12.02 8.04 -15.55
N ASP A 259 -11.64 8.15 -16.81
CA ASP A 259 -12.58 8.50 -17.89
C ASP A 259 -13.68 7.43 -18.03
N ARG A 260 -13.30 6.15 -17.89
CA ARG A 260 -14.27 5.05 -17.87
C ARG A 260 -15.19 5.11 -16.65
N GLU A 261 -14.67 5.41 -15.47
CA GLU A 261 -15.48 5.60 -14.25
C GLU A 261 -16.45 6.78 -14.42
N ARG A 262 -15.96 7.91 -14.94
CA ARG A 262 -16.81 9.05 -15.27
C ARG A 262 -17.92 8.66 -16.23
N ALA A 263 -17.60 7.99 -17.34
CA ALA A 263 -18.59 7.56 -18.33
C ALA A 263 -19.64 6.61 -17.71
N GLN A 264 -19.22 5.72 -16.81
CA GLN A 264 -20.14 4.85 -16.08
C GLN A 264 -21.09 5.64 -15.17
N ILE A 265 -20.57 6.60 -14.39
CA ILE A 265 -21.38 7.47 -13.54
C ILE A 265 -22.38 8.25 -14.40
N GLU A 266 -21.93 8.86 -15.51
CA GLU A 266 -22.80 9.59 -16.43
C GLU A 266 -23.89 8.70 -17.03
N SER A 267 -23.55 7.48 -17.48
CA SER A 267 -24.54 6.54 -18.03
C SER A 267 -25.57 6.09 -17.00
N ARG A 268 -25.15 5.87 -15.75
CA ARG A 268 -26.04 5.45 -14.66
C ARG A 268 -26.96 6.59 -14.25
N MET A 269 -26.44 7.82 -14.17
CA MET A 269 -27.25 9.01 -13.94
C MET A 269 -28.30 9.19 -15.05
N LEU A 270 -27.90 9.04 -16.32
CA LEU A 270 -28.83 9.15 -17.45
C LEU A 270 -29.92 8.06 -17.41
N TYR A 271 -29.53 6.81 -17.15
CA TYR A 271 -30.46 5.70 -16.98
C TYR A 271 -31.47 5.94 -15.85
N LEU A 272 -31.02 6.40 -14.67
CA LEU A 272 -31.92 6.72 -13.56
C LEU A 272 -32.85 7.89 -13.91
N ARG A 273 -32.35 8.91 -14.62
CA ARG A 273 -33.17 10.03 -15.09
C ARG A 273 -34.28 9.56 -16.02
N GLU A 274 -33.97 8.72 -17.01
CA GLU A 274 -34.97 8.14 -17.91
C GLU A 274 -35.96 7.26 -17.16
N LYS A 275 -35.48 6.40 -16.27
CA LYS A 275 -36.33 5.53 -15.45
C LYS A 275 -37.30 6.34 -14.58
N LEU A 276 -36.85 7.42 -13.96
CA LEU A 276 -37.73 8.32 -13.19
C LEU A 276 -38.76 9.03 -14.07
N ARG A 277 -38.39 9.40 -15.31
CA ARG A 277 -39.27 10.10 -16.24
C ARG A 277 -40.36 9.20 -16.82
N TYR A 278 -40.05 7.93 -17.09
CA TYR A 278 -41.00 6.98 -17.71
C TYR A 278 -41.73 6.09 -16.70
N SER A 279 -41.30 6.06 -15.43
CA SER A 279 -42.00 5.30 -14.39
C SER A 279 -43.26 6.03 -13.95
N SER A 280 -44.41 5.53 -14.37
CA SER A 280 -45.74 6.07 -14.02
C SER A 280 -46.10 5.95 -12.53
N ASN A 281 -45.37 5.12 -11.77
CA ASN A 281 -45.58 4.97 -10.33
C ASN A 281 -44.22 4.79 -9.63
N ILE A 282 -43.73 5.82 -8.96
CA ILE A 282 -42.48 5.72 -8.17
C ILE A 282 -42.81 5.05 -6.85
N ASP A 283 -42.53 3.76 -6.70
CA ASP A 283 -42.69 3.07 -5.42
C ASP A 283 -41.65 3.50 -4.39
N ARG A 284 -41.96 3.32 -3.10
CA ARG A 284 -41.04 3.70 -1.98
C ARG A 284 -39.68 3.01 -2.10
N GLU A 285 -39.65 1.81 -2.66
CA GLU A 285 -38.41 1.08 -2.89
C GLU A 285 -37.55 1.71 -4.00
N LEU A 286 -38.18 2.16 -5.09
CA LEU A 286 -37.49 2.87 -6.17
C LEU A 286 -36.96 4.23 -5.67
N GLU A 287 -37.77 4.96 -4.91
CA GLU A 287 -37.36 6.22 -4.29
C GLU A 287 -36.13 6.04 -3.40
N ARG A 288 -36.14 5.04 -2.52
CA ARG A 288 -35.01 4.73 -1.64
C ARG A 288 -33.76 4.38 -2.45
N ARG A 289 -33.89 3.49 -3.44
CA ARG A 289 -32.75 3.07 -4.28
C ARG A 289 -32.12 4.24 -5.03
N VAL A 290 -32.93 5.17 -5.56
CA VAL A 290 -32.41 6.35 -6.26
C VAL A 290 -31.70 7.30 -5.29
N ARG A 291 -32.22 7.51 -4.08
CA ARG A 291 -31.52 8.32 -3.06
C ARG A 291 -30.19 7.70 -2.66
N ASP A 292 -30.16 6.39 -2.46
CA ASP A 292 -28.92 5.67 -2.13
C ASP A 292 -27.90 5.82 -3.28
N GLU A 293 -28.32 5.64 -4.54
CA GLU A 293 -27.45 5.84 -5.70
C GLU A 293 -26.98 7.30 -5.86
N LEU A 294 -27.80 8.30 -5.51
CA LEU A 294 -27.40 9.71 -5.51
C LEU A 294 -26.29 10.00 -4.51
N VAL A 295 -26.36 9.42 -3.31
CA VAL A 295 -25.30 9.52 -2.30
C VAL A 295 -24.02 8.86 -2.80
N ASP A 296 -24.14 7.67 -3.41
CA ASP A 296 -23.00 6.96 -4.00
C ASP A 296 -22.35 7.76 -5.14
N PHE A 297 -23.15 8.35 -6.04
CA PHE A 297 -22.61 9.20 -7.12
C PHE A 297 -21.87 10.41 -6.56
N ARG A 298 -22.43 11.07 -5.55
CA ARG A 298 -21.77 12.24 -4.95
C ARG A 298 -20.43 11.85 -4.33
N ARG A 299 -20.38 10.73 -3.60
CA ARG A 299 -19.14 10.20 -3.06
C ARG A 299 -18.12 9.87 -4.17
N ASN A 300 -18.56 9.19 -5.22
CA ASN A 300 -17.67 8.84 -6.34
C ASN A 300 -17.16 10.08 -7.10
N ILE A 301 -17.98 11.12 -7.25
CA ILE A 301 -17.57 12.40 -7.84
C ILE A 301 -16.54 13.09 -6.96
N ASP A 302 -16.75 13.10 -5.64
CA ASP A 302 -15.80 13.67 -4.69
C ASP A 302 -14.48 12.88 -4.70
N ASP A 303 -14.52 11.55 -4.72
CA ASP A 303 -13.35 10.68 -4.83
C ASP A 303 -12.60 10.94 -6.13
N LEU A 304 -13.28 10.98 -7.29
CA LEU A 304 -12.67 11.32 -8.58
C LEU A 304 -12.05 12.72 -8.58
N SER A 305 -12.69 13.69 -7.91
CA SER A 305 -12.17 15.05 -7.80
C SER A 305 -10.92 15.12 -6.92
N ALA A 306 -10.83 14.27 -5.89
CA ALA A 306 -9.70 14.20 -4.99
C ALA A 306 -8.41 13.71 -5.66
N TYR A 307 -8.49 13.17 -6.88
CA TYR A 307 -7.35 12.79 -7.70
C TYR A 307 -6.84 13.89 -8.62
N GLY A 308 -7.50 15.05 -8.72
CA GLY A 308 -7.00 16.28 -9.38
C GLY A 308 -6.81 16.23 -10.92
N ILE A 309 -6.54 15.06 -11.51
CA ILE A 309 -5.98 14.92 -12.86
C ILE A 309 -7.01 15.07 -13.99
N LEU A 310 -8.30 14.86 -13.73
CA LEU A 310 -9.23 14.48 -14.81
C LEU A 310 -10.57 15.21 -14.87
N LEU A 311 -11.12 15.61 -13.73
CA LEU A 311 -12.33 16.42 -13.75
C LEU A 311 -11.98 17.89 -13.92
N GLY A 312 -10.87 18.35 -13.34
CA GLY A 312 -10.69 19.77 -13.04
C GLY A 312 -11.91 20.34 -12.28
N ASP A 313 -11.90 21.63 -12.02
CA ASP A 313 -13.08 22.28 -11.41
C ASP A 313 -14.29 22.25 -12.35
N SER A 314 -14.04 22.31 -13.67
CA SER A 314 -15.09 22.37 -14.69
C SER A 314 -15.86 21.05 -14.86
N GLY A 315 -15.17 19.91 -14.99
CA GLY A 315 -15.82 18.61 -15.12
C GLY A 315 -16.52 18.18 -13.83
N ARG A 316 -15.96 18.50 -12.66
CA ARG A 316 -16.63 18.28 -11.38
C ARG A 316 -17.92 19.10 -11.30
N ALA A 317 -17.88 20.38 -11.66
CA ALA A 317 -19.05 21.23 -11.70
C ALA A 317 -20.14 20.67 -12.64
N THR A 318 -19.76 20.17 -13.83
CA THR A 318 -20.71 19.53 -14.76
C THR A 318 -21.35 18.27 -14.19
N LEU A 319 -20.58 17.40 -13.51
CA LEU A 319 -21.15 16.20 -12.89
C LEU A 319 -22.07 16.54 -11.71
N LEU A 320 -21.70 17.53 -10.89
CA LEU A 320 -22.53 18.02 -9.78
C LEU A 320 -23.81 18.69 -10.28
N GLU A 321 -23.76 19.42 -11.40
CA GLU A 321 -24.94 19.98 -12.05
C GLU A 321 -25.88 18.88 -12.52
N LYS A 322 -25.37 17.87 -13.23
CA LYS A 322 -26.16 16.68 -13.65
C LYS A 322 -26.78 15.94 -12.46
N LEU A 323 -26.04 15.81 -11.35
CA LEU A 323 -26.55 15.21 -10.11
C LEU A 323 -27.69 16.04 -9.52
N SER A 324 -27.52 17.36 -9.44
CA SER A 324 -28.53 18.29 -8.91
C SER A 324 -29.81 18.30 -9.74
N ASP A 325 -29.69 18.16 -11.06
CA ASP A 325 -30.84 18.00 -11.95
C ASP A 325 -31.58 16.70 -11.68
N LEU A 326 -30.87 15.61 -11.39
CA LEU A 326 -31.47 14.32 -11.05
C LEU A 326 -32.20 14.37 -9.70
N GLU A 327 -31.63 15.06 -8.70
CA GLU A 327 -32.28 15.34 -7.42
C GLU A 327 -33.58 16.14 -7.61
N ARG A 328 -33.58 17.14 -8.50
CA ARG A 328 -34.78 17.92 -8.84
C ARG A 328 -35.86 17.05 -9.51
N VAL A 329 -35.48 16.21 -10.47
CA VAL A 329 -36.40 15.29 -11.15
C VAL A 329 -37.04 14.33 -10.15
N LEU A 330 -36.25 13.75 -9.23
CA LEU A 330 -36.78 12.90 -8.17
C LEU A 330 -37.76 13.66 -7.28
N THR A 331 -37.41 14.87 -6.85
CA THR A 331 -38.25 15.70 -5.97
C THR A 331 -39.60 16.04 -6.61
N ASN A 332 -39.58 16.43 -7.89
CA ASN A 332 -40.80 16.72 -8.65
C ASN A 332 -41.70 15.49 -8.76
N ALA A 333 -41.13 14.34 -9.08
CA ALA A 333 -41.89 13.11 -9.25
C ALA A 333 -42.49 12.58 -7.92
N ILE A 334 -41.80 12.77 -6.79
CA ILE A 334 -42.37 12.53 -5.46
C ILE A 334 -43.53 13.50 -5.18
N GLY A 335 -43.37 14.78 -5.51
CA GLY A 335 -44.40 15.81 -5.35
C GLY A 335 -45.66 15.52 -6.17
N GLU A 336 -45.51 15.11 -7.43
CA GLU A 336 -46.62 14.69 -8.30
C GLU A 336 -47.35 13.48 -7.72
N LYS A 337 -46.62 12.47 -7.23
CA LYS A 337 -47.23 11.31 -6.55
C LYS A 337 -48.02 11.72 -5.31
N ALA A 338 -47.52 12.66 -4.51
CA ALA A 338 -48.20 13.14 -3.32
C ALA A 338 -49.53 13.85 -3.68
N ARG A 339 -49.50 14.71 -4.71
CA ARG A 339 -50.70 15.40 -5.22
C ARG A 339 -51.73 14.42 -5.77
N ALA A 340 -51.31 13.47 -6.61
CA ALA A 340 -52.20 12.44 -7.17
C ALA A 340 -52.84 11.55 -6.09
N LYS A 341 -52.13 11.27 -4.99
CA LYS A 341 -52.67 10.54 -3.84
C LYS A 341 -53.67 11.38 -3.04
N GLU A 342 -53.47 12.69 -2.94
CA GLU A 342 -54.38 13.61 -2.27
C GLU A 342 -55.66 13.83 -3.09
N GLU A 343 -55.55 13.97 -4.41
CA GLU A 343 -56.69 14.05 -5.32
C GLU A 343 -57.54 12.79 -5.28
N LYS A 344 -56.92 11.60 -5.31
CA LYS A 344 -57.64 10.32 -5.11
C LYS A 344 -58.34 10.23 -3.75
N ARG A 345 -57.76 10.82 -2.69
CA ARG A 345 -58.40 10.88 -1.37
C ARG A 345 -59.54 11.88 -1.28
N LYS A 346 -59.47 13.00 -2.01
CA LYS A 346 -60.56 13.98 -2.11
C LYS A 346 -61.72 13.41 -2.93
N ALA A 347 -61.45 12.81 -4.09
CA ALA A 347 -62.46 12.11 -4.89
C ALA A 347 -63.14 10.97 -4.10
N ALA A 348 -62.38 10.15 -3.37
CA ALA A 348 -62.95 9.09 -2.53
C ALA A 348 -63.73 9.61 -1.30
N ARG A 349 -63.54 10.87 -0.90
CA ARG A 349 -64.34 11.52 0.16
C ARG A 349 -65.62 12.15 -0.40
N GLU A 350 -65.61 12.58 -1.66
CA GLU A 350 -66.79 13.08 -2.37
C GLU A 350 -67.71 11.92 -2.85
N GLU A 351 -67.16 10.71 -3.02
CA GLU A 351 -67.89 9.49 -3.40
C GLU A 351 -68.25 8.55 -2.23
N GLY A 352 -67.88 8.88 -0.98
CA GLY A 352 -68.23 8.11 0.23
C GLY A 352 -69.53 8.63 0.91
N PRO A 353 -70.36 7.75 1.47
CA PRO A 353 -71.78 7.59 1.15
C PRO A 353 -72.68 8.69 1.70
N GLY A 354 -73.52 9.25 0.82
CA GLY A 354 -74.87 9.62 1.22
C GLY A 354 -75.70 8.33 1.34
N ILE A 355 -75.80 7.82 2.57
CA ILE A 355 -76.97 7.22 3.26
C ILE A 355 -76.49 6.76 4.64
#